data_AF-A0A367G8E1-F1
#
_entry.id   AF-A0A367G8E1-F1
#
_cell.length_a   1.000
_cell.length_b   1.000
_cell.length_c   1.000
_cell.angle_alpha   90.00
_cell.angle_beta   90.00
_cell.angle_gamma   90.00
#
_symmetry.space_group_name_H-M   'P 1'
#
loop_
_entity.id
_entity.type
_entity.pdbx_description
1 polymer ?
#
loop_
_entity_poly.entity_id
_entity_poly.type
_entity_poly.pdbx_seq_one_letter_code
_entity_poly.pdbx_strand_id
1 'polypeptide(L)' 'MRGNTEYPDCADSSAWLIGKARYKDKDEEKASAYEAELYGKGKKLDFRDVSISAINEIKAVISQMEEVLRKRE' A
#
# COMPACT_ATOMS: atom_id res chain seq x y z
N MET A 1 -11.22 -11.92 -13.62
CA MET A 1 -10.08 -12.71 -13.10
C MET A 1 -10.26 -14.14 -13.57
N ARG A 2 -9.28 -14.72 -14.29
CA ARG A 2 -9.34 -16.15 -14.64
C ARG A 2 -9.14 -16.93 -13.35
N GLY A 3 -10.18 -17.63 -12.89
CA GLY A 3 -10.15 -18.47 -11.70
C GLY A 3 -9.00 -19.46 -11.78
N ASN A 4 -8.28 -19.59 -10.67
CA ASN A 4 -7.16 -20.49 -10.53
C ASN A 4 -7.66 -21.79 -9.90
N THR A 5 -7.64 -22.88 -10.66
CA THR A 5 -8.15 -24.20 -10.22
C THR A 5 -7.37 -24.82 -9.05
N GLU A 6 -6.19 -24.29 -8.71
CA GLU A 6 -5.36 -24.77 -7.59
C GLU A 6 -5.56 -23.97 -6.29
N TYR A 7 -6.38 -22.91 -6.30
CA TYR A 7 -6.65 -22.09 -5.13
C TYR A 7 -8.16 -21.96 -4.91
N PRO A 8 -8.65 -21.91 -3.66
CA PRO A 8 -10.09 -21.83 -3.40
C PRO A 8 -10.74 -20.65 -4.13
N ASP A 9 -11.80 -20.94 -4.89
CA ASP A 9 -12.54 -19.92 -5.68
C ASP A 9 -13.20 -18.84 -4.80
N CYS A 10 -13.34 -19.10 -3.50
CA CYS A 10 -13.86 -18.14 -2.53
C CYS A 10 -12.82 -17.14 -2.00
N ALA A 11 -11.56 -17.23 -2.42
CA ALA A 11 -10.46 -16.41 -1.91
C ALA A 11 -9.68 -15.72 -3.04
N ASP A 12 -9.21 -14.50 -2.77
CA ASP A 12 -8.34 -13.78 -3.70
C ASP A 12 -6.98 -14.49 -3.82
N SER A 13 -6.72 -15.04 -5.01
CA SER A 13 -5.51 -15.81 -5.30
C SER A 13 -4.31 -14.96 -5.73
N SER A 14 -4.45 -13.63 -5.77
CA SER A 14 -3.42 -12.69 -6.26
C SER A 14 -2.04 -12.89 -5.61
N ALA A 15 -1.98 -12.84 -4.27
CA ALA A 15 -0.74 -13.03 -3.54
C ALA A 15 -0.18 -14.46 -3.68
N TRP A 16 -1.05 -15.46 -3.76
CA TRP A 16 -0.66 -16.85 -3.95
C TRP A 16 -0.03 -17.07 -5.34
N LEU A 17 -0.58 -16.47 -6.39
CA LEU A 17 -0.06 -16.58 -7.76
C LEU A 17 1.35 -15.99 -7.87
N ILE A 18 1.58 -14.82 -7.26
CA ILE A 18 2.90 -14.19 -7.19
C ILE A 18 3.88 -15.08 -6.42
N GLY A 19 3.48 -15.57 -5.24
CA GLY A 19 4.33 -16.43 -4.42
C GLY A 19 4.67 -17.77 -5.10
N LYS A 20 3.70 -18.39 -5.77
CA LYS A 20 3.93 -19.62 -6.54
C LYS A 20 4.93 -19.38 -7.68
N ALA A 21 4.73 -18.31 -8.47
CA ALA A 21 5.65 -17.95 -9.54
C ALA A 21 7.08 -17.76 -9.01
N ARG A 22 7.24 -16.96 -7.94
CA ARG A 22 8.56 -16.62 -7.38
C ARG A 22 9.28 -17.81 -6.73
N TYR A 23 8.57 -18.61 -5.91
CA TYR A 23 9.23 -19.59 -5.05
C TYR A 23 9.13 -21.03 -5.55
N LYS A 24 7.97 -21.43 -6.11
CA LYS A 24 7.75 -22.80 -6.60
C LYS A 24 8.26 -22.94 -8.02
N ASP A 25 7.84 -22.03 -8.90
CA ASP A 25 8.16 -22.08 -10.32
C ASP A 25 9.52 -21.41 -10.62
N LYS A 26 10.05 -20.63 -9.66
CA LYS A 26 11.31 -19.87 -9.75
C LYS A 26 11.36 -18.95 -10.98
N ASP A 27 10.21 -18.37 -11.31
CA ASP A 27 9.98 -17.50 -12.46
C ASP A 27 9.74 -16.06 -11.98
N GLU A 28 10.83 -15.29 -11.91
CA GLU A 28 10.80 -13.91 -11.42
C GLU A 28 10.15 -12.95 -12.42
N GLU A 29 10.21 -13.25 -13.72
CA GLU A 29 9.55 -12.44 -14.76
C GLU A 29 8.03 -12.52 -14.62
N LYS A 30 7.51 -13.73 -14.43
CA LYS A 30 6.07 -13.94 -14.21
C LYS A 30 5.60 -13.39 -12.88
N ALA A 31 6.38 -13.52 -11.82
CA ALA A 31 6.08 -12.88 -10.53
C ALA A 31 5.99 -11.35 -10.68
N SER A 32 6.94 -10.74 -11.38
CA SER A 32 6.97 -9.29 -11.65
C SER A 32 5.78 -8.84 -12.52
N ALA A 33 5.38 -9.65 -13.51
CA ALA A 33 4.21 -9.37 -14.34
C ALA A 33 2.92 -9.37 -13.50
N TYR A 34 2.75 -10.35 -12.60
CA TYR A 34 1.62 -10.38 -11.68
C TYR A 34 1.62 -9.22 -10.68
N GLU A 35 2.78 -8.83 -10.14
CA GLU A 35 2.89 -7.65 -9.28
C GLU A 35 2.43 -6.38 -10.01
N ALA A 36 2.84 -6.21 -11.28
CA ALA A 36 2.45 -5.06 -12.10
C ALA A 36 0.95 -5.06 -12.48
N GLU A 37 0.37 -6.24 -12.78
CA GLU A 37 -1.05 -6.38 -13.17
C GLU A 37 -1.99 -6.22 -11.98
N LEU A 38 -1.66 -6.80 -10.83
CA LEU A 38 -2.56 -6.92 -9.67
C LEU A 38 -2.43 -5.74 -8.70
N TYR A 39 -1.21 -5.26 -8.47
CA TYR A 39 -0.94 -4.17 -7.54
C TYR A 39 -0.67 -2.83 -8.23
N GLY A 40 -0.74 -2.81 -9.57
CA GLY A 40 -0.32 -1.67 -10.39
C GLY A 40 1.16 -1.35 -10.20
N LYS A 41 1.66 -0.26 -10.82
CA LYS A 41 2.89 0.37 -10.32
C LYS A 41 2.58 0.90 -8.93
N GLY A 42 2.86 0.11 -7.89
CA GLY A 42 2.69 0.54 -6.51
C GLY A 42 3.27 1.94 -6.35
N LYS A 43 2.49 2.88 -5.81
CA LYS A 43 3.02 4.20 -5.48
C LYS A 43 4.20 3.96 -4.56
N LYS A 44 5.41 4.31 -5.02
CA LYS A 44 6.60 4.20 -4.20
C LYS A 44 6.35 5.05 -2.95
N LEU A 45 6.22 4.38 -1.81
CA LEU A 45 6.04 5.05 -0.54
C LEU A 45 7.37 5.73 -0.20
N ASP A 46 7.40 7.05 -0.30
CA ASP A 46 8.53 7.82 0.18
C ASP A 46 8.30 8.14 1.67
N PHE A 47 9.03 7.45 2.53
CA PHE A 47 8.94 7.66 3.97
C PHE A 47 9.27 9.10 4.38
N ARG A 48 10.10 9.81 3.62
CA ARG A 48 10.41 11.21 3.87
C ARG A 48 9.18 12.08 3.63
N ASP A 49 8.50 11.89 2.51
CA ASP A 49 7.31 12.67 2.16
C ASP A 49 6.17 12.42 3.15
N VAL A 50 5.96 11.16 3.53
CA VAL A 50 4.98 10.78 4.56
C VAL A 50 5.32 11.44 5.90
N SER A 51 6.59 11.43 6.29
CA SER A 51 7.04 12.04 7.55
C SER A 51 6.82 13.55 7.54
N ILE A 52 7.12 14.23 6.42
CA ILE A 52 6.88 15.67 6.27
C ILE A 52 5.38 15.98 6.36
N SER A 53 4.53 15.20 5.68
CA SER A 53 3.06 15.38 5.74
C SER A 53 2.55 15.25 7.18
N ALA A 54 2.93 14.17 7.86
CA ALA A 54 2.50 13.91 9.24
C ALA A 54 2.93 15.05 10.20
N ILE A 55 4.15 15.55 10.07
CA ILE A 55 4.63 16.68 10.90
C ILE A 55 3.81 17.95 10.62
N ASN A 56 3.52 18.25 9.36
CA ASN A 56 2.76 19.43 9.00
C ASN A 56 1.31 19.37 9.49
N GLU A 57 0.67 18.19 9.41
CA GLU A 57 -0.67 17.96 9.94
C GLU A 57 -0.71 18.15 11.46
N ILE A 58 0.26 17.58 12.19
CA ILE A 58 0.37 17.77 13.65
C ILE A 58 0.52 19.26 14.00
N LYS A 59 1.38 19.98 13.29
CA LYS A 59 1.57 21.42 13.49
C LYS A 59 0.28 22.20 13.25
N ALA A 60 -0.46 21.87 12.20
CA ALA A 60 -1.73 22.53 11.88
C ALA A 60 -2.76 22.34 13.00
N VAL A 61 -2.88 21.12 13.54
CA VAL A 61 -3.78 20.85 14.68
C VAL A 61 -3.37 21.65 15.92
N ILE A 62 -2.07 21.71 16.24
CA ILE A 62 -1.57 22.51 17.37
C ILE A 62 -1.93 23.98 17.18
N SER A 63 -1.69 24.56 16.00
CA SER A 63 -2.02 25.97 15.72
C SER A 63 -3.52 26.25 15.86
N GLN A 64 -4.38 25.33 15.41
CA GLN A 64 -5.83 25.44 15.59
C GLN A 64 -6.22 25.41 17.07
N MET A 65 -5.63 24.51 17.86
CA MET A 65 -5.87 24.43 19.31
C MET A 65 -5.47 25.73 20.02
N GLU A 66 -4.30 26.28 19.71
CA GLU A 66 -3.84 27.55 20.28
C GLU A 66 -4.77 28.72 19.92
N GLU A 67 -5.28 28.78 18.69
CA GLU A 67 -6.22 29.81 18.27
C GLU A 67 -7.53 29.76 19.07
N VAL A 68 -8.05 28.55 19.31
CA VAL A 68 -9.26 28.34 20.14
C VAL A 68 -9.01 28.80 21.57
N LEU A 69 -7.83 28.51 22.13
CA LEU A 69 -7.47 28.92 23.49
C LEU A 69 -7.31 30.44 23.61
N ARG A 70 -6.65 31.08 22.64
CA ARG A 70 -6.48 32.56 22.60
C ARG A 70 -7.80 33.31 22.49
N LYS A 71 -8.83 32.74 21.87
CA LYS A 71 -10.16 33.37 21.74
C LYS A 71 -11.01 33.31 23.02
N ARG A 72 -10.55 32.60 24.07
CA ARG A 72 -11.26 32.45 25.35
C ARG A 72 -10.73 33.35 26.47
N GLU A 73 -9.61 34.05 26.24
CA GLU A 73 -9.09 35.14 27.08
C GLU A 73 -9.65 36.48 26.64
#